data_AF-A0A3R7SPY3-F1
#
_entry.id   AF-A0A3R7SPY3-F1
#
_cell.length_a   1.000
_cell.length_b   1.000
_cell.length_c   1.000
_cell.angle_alpha   90.00
_cell.angle_beta   90.00
_cell.angle_gamma   90.00
#
_symmetry.space_group_name_H-M   'P 1'
#
loop_
_entity.id
_entity.type
_entity.pdbx_description
1 polymer ?
#
loop_
_entity_poly.entity_id
_entity_poly.type
_entity_poly.pdbx_seq_one_letter_code
_entity_poly.pdbx_strand_id
1 'polypeptide(L)'
;MKLGTHQSPMDGPGGIYDFSGMTPFEVVQLLTSDHQRPAAIRHLLSLGKTGTTAVRLGLKHPDPAVRIACCRVLDHFTDEAALPELKANIDHSNTGVRSWAIHALACDRCKEGACRPGEEDVIPLVIHALLHDENRSGRQQTAGLLSLSVLRSEEAATAIMTAYCKDPHPSVRKVAE
;
A
#
# COMPACT_ATOMS: atom_id res chain seq x y z
N MET A 1 2.04 37.23 11.13
CA MET A 1 2.15 36.02 10.27
C MET A 1 3.60 35.92 9.79
N LYS A 2 4.41 35.05 10.41
CA LYS A 2 5.75 34.72 9.88
C LYS A 2 5.59 33.49 8.99
N LEU A 3 5.88 33.65 7.71
CA LEU A 3 6.04 32.56 6.76
C LEU A 3 7.23 31.71 7.25
N GLY A 4 6.94 30.50 7.72
CA GLY A 4 7.97 29.53 8.04
C GLY A 4 8.71 29.17 6.76
N THR A 5 10.02 29.40 6.77
CA THR A 5 10.93 28.94 5.72
C THR A 5 10.90 27.42 5.70
N HIS A 6 10.19 26.84 4.73
CA HIS A 6 10.24 25.41 4.42
C HIS A 6 11.65 25.13 3.89
N GLN A 7 12.57 24.77 4.77
CA GLN A 7 13.93 24.43 4.37
C GLN A 7 13.88 23.03 3.79
N SER A 8 14.09 22.91 2.47
CA SER A 8 14.19 21.62 1.80
C SER A 8 15.27 20.77 2.48
N PRO A 9 15.05 19.45 2.64
CA PRO A 9 16.07 18.57 3.21
C PRO A 9 17.36 18.71 2.39
N MET A 10 18.46 18.98 3.09
CA MET A 10 19.76 19.10 2.46
C MET A 10 20.31 17.71 2.17
N ASP A 11 21.05 17.59 1.07
CA ASP A 11 21.87 16.41 0.80
C ASP A 11 22.92 16.29 1.91
N GLY A 12 22.74 15.31 2.81
CA GLY A 12 23.75 14.97 3.81
C GLY A 12 25.00 14.39 3.14
N PRO A 13 26.15 14.40 3.83
CA PRO A 13 27.39 13.83 3.29
C PRO A 13 27.18 12.36 2.88
N GLY A 14 27.27 12.08 1.57
CA GLY A 14 27.04 10.75 0.98
C GLY A 14 25.71 10.57 0.23
N GLY A 15 24.92 11.64 0.00
CA GLY A 15 23.64 11.55 -0.71
C GLY A 15 22.50 11.00 0.16
N ILE A 16 22.64 11.14 1.47
CA ILE A 16 21.62 10.75 2.45
C ILE A 16 20.84 12.02 2.81
N TYR A 17 19.59 12.13 2.37
CA TYR A 17 18.70 13.20 2.80
C TYR A 17 18.59 13.21 4.33
N ASP A 18 18.88 14.35 4.95
CA ASP A 18 18.68 14.54 6.37
C ASP A 18 17.26 15.06 6.63
N PHE A 19 16.45 14.25 7.33
CA PHE A 19 15.09 14.60 7.75
C PHE A 19 15.05 15.04 9.22
N SER A 20 16.20 15.21 9.87
CA SER A 20 16.28 15.63 11.26
C SER A 20 15.57 16.98 11.45
N GLY A 21 14.68 17.03 12.44
CA GLY A 21 13.88 18.23 12.73
C GLY A 21 12.66 18.43 11.85
N MET A 22 12.42 17.59 10.83
CA MET A 22 11.18 17.61 10.06
C MET A 22 10.08 16.82 10.79
N THR A 23 8.86 17.33 10.70
CA THR A 23 7.67 16.60 11.15
C THR A 23 7.33 15.48 10.15
N PRO A 24 6.66 14.40 10.59
CA PRO A 24 6.19 13.36 9.68
C PRO A 24 5.31 13.88 8.54
N PHE A 25 4.54 14.95 8.77
CA PHE A 25 3.72 15.59 7.73
C PHE A 25 4.56 16.25 6.64
N GLU A 26 5.63 16.95 7.01
CA GLU A 26 6.54 17.55 6.04
C GLU A 26 7.26 16.46 5.24
N VAL A 27 7.68 15.36 5.88
CA VAL A 27 8.29 14.22 5.18
C VAL A 27 7.31 13.57 4.19
N VAL A 28 6.02 13.49 4.51
CA VAL A 28 4.99 13.02 3.57
C VAL A 28 4.90 13.92 2.33
N GLN A 29 5.07 15.24 2.45
CA GLN A 29 5.06 16.14 1.28
C GLN A 29 6.23 15.86 0.32
N LEU A 30 7.36 15.41 0.84
CA LEU A 30 8.55 15.08 0.04
C LEU A 30 8.36 13.82 -0.81
N LEU A 31 7.32 13.01 -0.54
CA LEU A 31 6.98 11.85 -1.35
C LEU A 31 6.55 12.22 -2.78
N THR A 32 6.21 13.49 -3.04
CA THR A 32 5.93 13.98 -4.40
C THR A 32 7.19 14.00 -5.27
N SER A 33 8.38 14.16 -4.67
CA SER A 33 9.66 14.20 -5.38
C SER A 33 10.20 12.79 -5.61
N ASP A 34 10.35 12.39 -6.88
CA ASP A 34 10.91 11.08 -7.26
C ASP A 34 12.30 10.83 -6.64
N HIS A 35 13.14 11.88 -6.55
CA HIS A 35 14.48 11.78 -6.00
C HIS A 35 14.49 11.58 -4.48
N GLN A 36 13.58 12.25 -3.75
CA GLN A 36 13.53 12.20 -2.29
C GLN A 36 12.68 11.05 -1.76
N ARG A 37 11.70 10.58 -2.55
CA ARG A 37 10.71 9.57 -2.15
C ARG A 37 11.33 8.31 -1.53
N PRO A 38 12.40 7.69 -2.07
CA PRO A 38 12.99 6.49 -1.45
C PRO A 38 13.54 6.76 -0.05
N ALA A 39 14.16 7.91 0.18
CA ALA A 39 14.68 8.28 1.48
C ALA A 39 13.56 8.66 2.45
N ALA A 40 12.56 9.41 1.98
CA ALA A 40 11.39 9.77 2.78
C ALA A 40 10.59 8.52 3.22
N ILE A 41 10.39 7.53 2.34
CA ILE A 41 9.77 6.25 2.71
C ILE A 41 10.58 5.55 3.80
N ARG A 42 11.90 5.42 3.65
CA ARG A 42 12.77 4.79 4.66
C ARG A 42 12.68 5.51 6.00
N HIS A 43 12.64 6.84 6.00
CA HIS A 43 12.48 7.61 7.21
C HIS A 43 11.12 7.37 7.87
N LEU A 44 10.02 7.42 7.11
CA LEU A 44 8.67 7.14 7.61
C LEU A 44 8.54 5.71 8.17
N LEU A 45 9.18 4.72 7.54
CA LEU A 45 9.28 3.36 8.09
C LEU A 45 10.05 3.34 9.42
N SER A 46 11.16 4.07 9.53
CA SER A 46 11.94 4.13 10.77
C SER A 46 11.20 4.77 11.95
N LEU A 47 10.22 5.64 11.67
CA LEU A 47 9.34 6.22 12.69
C LEU A 47 8.32 5.18 13.23
N GLY A 48 8.09 4.10 12.48
CA GLY A 48 7.12 3.07 12.82
C GLY A 48 5.72 3.62 13.09
N LYS A 49 5.10 3.15 14.17
CA LYS A 49 3.75 3.58 14.60
C LYS A 49 3.63 5.09 14.85
N THR A 50 4.73 5.78 15.19
CA THR A 50 4.67 7.23 15.47
C THR A 50 4.40 8.07 14.22
N GLY A 51 4.75 7.54 13.04
CA GLY A 51 4.53 8.22 11.75
C GLY A 51 3.13 8.01 11.17
N THR A 52 2.34 7.06 11.67
CA THR A 52 1.11 6.60 10.99
C THR A 52 0.06 7.69 10.85
N THR A 53 -0.04 8.63 11.80
CA THR A 53 -0.99 9.75 11.71
C THR A 53 -0.78 10.57 10.44
N ALA A 54 0.48 10.92 10.11
CA ALA A 54 0.78 11.68 8.91
C ALA A 54 0.61 10.84 7.64
N VAL A 55 1.05 9.58 7.69
CA VAL A 55 0.94 8.64 6.56
C VAL A 55 -0.53 8.39 6.19
N ARG A 56 -1.43 8.29 7.18
CA ARG A 56 -2.87 8.17 6.97
C ARG A 56 -3.47 9.35 6.21
N LEU A 57 -3.05 10.59 6.52
CA LEU A 57 -3.50 11.74 5.73
C LEU A 57 -2.98 11.68 4.29
N GLY A 58 -1.76 11.15 4.09
CA GLY A 58 -1.19 10.94 2.76
C GLY A 58 -1.99 9.97 1.88
N LEU A 59 -2.81 9.08 2.46
CA LEU A 59 -3.75 8.25 1.71
C LEU A 59 -4.84 9.05 0.97
N LYS A 60 -5.01 10.33 1.27
CA LYS A 60 -5.95 11.26 0.59
C LYS A 60 -5.25 12.27 -0.31
N HIS A 61 -3.93 12.17 -0.48
CA HIS A 61 -3.14 13.13 -1.25
C HIS A 61 -3.51 13.13 -2.75
N PRO A 62 -3.53 14.26 -3.47
CA PRO A 62 -3.91 14.27 -4.90
C PRO A 62 -2.92 13.50 -5.80
N ASP A 63 -1.65 13.45 -5.44
CA ASP A 63 -0.62 12.69 -6.15
C ASP A 63 -0.70 11.17 -5.83
N PRO A 64 -0.95 10.31 -6.83
CA PRO A 64 -0.98 8.85 -6.66
C PRO A 64 0.34 8.27 -6.11
N ALA A 65 1.48 8.88 -6.42
CA ALA A 65 2.78 8.39 -5.95
C ALA A 65 2.92 8.54 -4.43
N VAL A 66 2.37 9.62 -3.86
CA VAL A 66 2.27 9.80 -2.41
C VAL A 66 1.37 8.75 -1.79
N ARG A 67 0.18 8.51 -2.37
CA ARG A 67 -0.74 7.46 -1.88
C ARG A 67 -0.08 6.08 -1.88
N ILE A 68 0.59 5.72 -2.97
CA ILE A 68 1.35 4.47 -3.09
C ILE A 68 2.39 4.37 -1.96
N ALA A 69 3.19 5.42 -1.77
CA ALA A 69 4.20 5.44 -0.72
C ALA A 69 3.58 5.32 0.69
N CYS A 70 2.44 5.96 0.93
CA CYS A 70 1.73 5.86 2.20
C CYS A 70 1.13 4.46 2.43
N CYS A 71 0.54 3.83 1.41
CA CYS A 71 0.12 2.43 1.48
C CYS A 71 1.30 1.51 1.82
N ARG A 72 2.47 1.72 1.20
CA ARG A 72 3.69 0.95 1.49
C ARG A 72 4.15 1.06 2.94
N VAL A 73 4.09 2.26 3.53
CA VAL A 73 4.45 2.43 4.94
C VAL A 73 3.39 1.76 5.84
N LEU A 74 2.11 1.88 5.50
CA LEU A 74 1.01 1.25 6.25
C LEU A 74 0.91 -0.27 6.04
N ASP A 75 1.58 -0.85 5.05
CA ASP A 75 1.73 -2.30 4.91
C ASP A 75 2.58 -2.90 6.04
N HIS A 76 3.55 -2.14 6.56
CA HIS A 76 4.36 -2.53 7.72
C HIS A 76 3.70 -2.12 9.04
N PHE A 77 3.20 -0.88 9.09
CA PHE A 77 2.66 -0.27 10.31
C PHE A 77 1.16 0.01 10.19
N THR A 78 0.39 -0.99 9.78
CA THR A 78 -1.07 -0.86 9.66
C THR A 78 -1.66 -0.41 11.00
N ASP A 79 -2.50 0.61 10.93
CA ASP A 79 -3.29 1.16 12.03
C ASP A 79 -4.77 0.89 11.70
N GLU A 80 -5.57 0.48 12.67
CA GLU A 80 -7.02 0.25 12.50
C GLU A 80 -7.71 1.50 11.96
N ALA A 81 -7.25 2.67 12.38
CA ALA A 81 -7.83 3.93 11.94
C ALA A 81 -7.39 4.32 10.51
N ALA A 82 -6.52 3.54 9.87
CA ALA A 82 -6.19 3.66 8.44
C ALA A 82 -7.07 2.78 7.54
N LEU A 83 -7.81 1.82 8.11
CA LEU A 83 -8.56 0.83 7.32
C LEU A 83 -9.63 1.45 6.41
N PRO A 84 -10.43 2.45 6.84
CA PRO A 84 -11.39 3.08 5.94
C PRO A 84 -10.72 3.74 4.73
N GLU A 85 -9.61 4.45 4.94
CA GLU A 85 -8.84 5.09 3.86
C GLU A 85 -8.10 4.10 2.96
N LEU A 86 -7.60 2.98 3.50
CA LEU A 86 -7.03 1.90 2.69
C LEU A 86 -8.11 1.26 1.83
N LYS A 87 -9.27 0.95 2.40
CA LYS A 87 -10.44 0.44 1.67
C LYS A 87 -10.86 1.43 0.57
N ALA A 88 -10.91 2.73 0.82
CA ALA A 88 -11.23 3.72 -0.21
C ALA A 88 -10.23 3.77 -1.38
N ASN A 89 -8.96 3.42 -1.15
CA ASN A 89 -7.93 3.43 -2.19
C ASN A 89 -7.96 2.17 -3.09
N ILE A 90 -8.75 1.14 -2.77
CA ILE A 90 -8.90 -0.05 -3.64
C ILE A 90 -9.63 0.29 -4.95
N ASP A 91 -10.46 1.35 -4.96
CA ASP A 91 -11.22 1.81 -6.13
C ASP A 91 -10.52 2.97 -6.87
N HIS A 92 -9.26 3.25 -6.53
CA HIS A 92 -8.53 4.37 -7.11
C HIS A 92 -8.25 4.15 -8.61
N SER A 93 -8.31 5.22 -9.42
CA SER A 93 -8.08 5.14 -10.87
C SER A 93 -6.67 4.65 -11.24
N ASN A 94 -5.68 5.00 -10.44
CA ASN A 94 -4.31 4.50 -10.56
C ASN A 94 -4.15 3.07 -10.00
N THR A 95 -3.78 2.11 -10.86
CA THR A 95 -3.56 0.71 -10.45
C THR A 95 -2.55 0.54 -9.31
N GLY A 96 -1.46 1.33 -9.29
CA GLY A 96 -0.44 1.22 -8.24
C GLY A 96 -1.03 1.51 -6.86
N VAL A 97 -1.94 2.48 -6.77
CA VAL A 97 -2.67 2.80 -5.54
C VAL A 97 -3.56 1.63 -5.12
N ARG A 98 -4.35 1.06 -6.05
CA ARG A 98 -5.21 -0.10 -5.78
C ARG A 98 -4.41 -1.29 -5.27
N SER A 99 -3.35 -1.65 -5.98
CA SER A 99 -2.45 -2.75 -5.67
C SER A 99 -1.85 -2.63 -4.27
N TRP A 100 -1.25 -1.47 -3.95
CA TRP A 100 -0.66 -1.30 -2.62
C TRP A 100 -1.68 -1.18 -1.50
N ALA A 101 -2.88 -0.65 -1.76
CA ALA A 101 -3.97 -0.65 -0.80
C ALA A 101 -4.45 -2.08 -0.47
N ILE A 102 -4.69 -2.90 -1.50
CA ILE A 102 -5.04 -4.32 -1.33
C ILE A 102 -3.92 -5.08 -0.62
N HIS A 103 -2.67 -4.83 -0.98
CA HIS A 103 -1.53 -5.47 -0.32
C HIS A 103 -1.46 -5.14 1.17
N ALA A 104 -1.57 -3.86 1.53
CA ALA A 104 -1.57 -3.43 2.94
C ALA A 104 -2.71 -4.06 3.75
N LEU A 105 -3.88 -4.22 3.14
CA LEU A 105 -5.02 -4.89 3.77
C LEU A 105 -4.77 -6.40 3.96
N ALA A 106 -4.28 -7.10 2.93
CA ALA A 106 -4.28 -8.57 2.85
C ALA A 106 -2.96 -9.26 3.22
N CYS A 107 -1.82 -8.58 3.17
CA CYS A 107 -0.53 -9.23 3.40
C CYS A 107 -0.15 -9.21 4.88
N ASP A 108 -0.34 -10.32 5.59
CA ASP A 108 0.01 -10.39 7.02
C ASP A 108 1.51 -10.54 7.29
N ARG A 109 2.26 -10.99 6.27
CA ARG A 109 3.71 -11.21 6.36
C ARG A 109 4.53 -9.93 6.39
N CYS A 110 4.02 -8.85 5.79
CA CYS A 110 4.72 -7.56 5.76
C CYS A 110 4.54 -6.75 7.06
N LYS A 111 3.49 -7.06 7.83
CA LYS A 111 3.09 -6.26 8.98
C LYS A 111 4.00 -6.51 10.20
N GLU A 112 4.51 -5.43 10.75
CA GLU A 112 5.29 -5.39 12.00
C GLU A 112 4.42 -5.05 13.22
N GLY A 113 3.24 -4.45 13.00
CA GLY A 113 2.27 -4.10 14.05
C GLY A 113 1.38 -5.26 14.51
N ALA A 114 0.38 -4.96 15.34
CA ALA A 114 -0.63 -5.94 15.80
C ALA A 114 -1.92 -5.91 14.96
N CYS A 115 -2.21 -4.79 14.28
CA CYS A 115 -3.40 -4.68 13.45
C CYS A 115 -3.32 -5.69 12.29
N ARG A 116 -4.31 -6.59 12.22
CA ARG A 116 -4.54 -7.54 11.14
C ARG A 116 -6.03 -7.48 10.83
N PRO A 117 -6.44 -6.90 9.69
CA PRO A 117 -7.85 -6.92 9.32
C PRO A 117 -8.32 -8.38 9.18
N GLY A 118 -9.53 -8.68 9.64
CA GLY A 118 -10.09 -10.03 9.57
C GLY A 118 -10.22 -10.52 8.13
N GLU A 119 -9.99 -11.81 7.91
CA GLU A 119 -10.13 -12.43 6.58
C GLU A 119 -11.56 -12.25 6.03
N GLU A 120 -12.58 -12.21 6.90
CA GLU A 120 -13.99 -11.98 6.55
C GLU A 120 -14.22 -10.63 5.86
N ASP A 121 -13.44 -9.61 6.21
CA ASP A 121 -13.54 -8.27 5.64
C ASP A 121 -12.66 -8.11 4.39
N VAL A 122 -11.55 -8.84 4.32
CA VAL A 122 -10.51 -8.64 3.31
C VAL A 122 -10.70 -9.56 2.11
N ILE A 123 -11.01 -10.84 2.31
CA ILE A 123 -11.12 -11.83 1.23
C ILE A 123 -12.11 -11.37 0.15
N PRO A 124 -13.31 -10.83 0.46
CA PRO A 124 -14.21 -10.34 -0.59
C PRO A 124 -13.60 -9.24 -1.46
N LEU A 125 -12.80 -8.33 -0.87
CA LEU A 125 -12.13 -7.25 -1.59
C LEU A 125 -11.02 -7.79 -2.51
N VAL A 126 -10.25 -8.76 -2.01
CA VAL A 126 -9.19 -9.42 -2.77
C VAL A 126 -9.79 -10.25 -3.92
N ILE A 127 -10.88 -10.98 -3.70
CA ILE A 127 -11.60 -11.70 -4.77
C ILE A 127 -12.09 -10.71 -5.84
N HIS A 128 -12.71 -9.60 -5.44
CA HIS A 128 -13.19 -8.59 -6.37
C HIS A 128 -12.04 -8.04 -7.23
N ALA A 129 -10.93 -7.66 -6.61
CA ALA A 129 -9.75 -7.17 -7.33
C ALA A 129 -9.14 -8.24 -8.25
N LEU A 130 -9.13 -9.52 -7.87
CA LEU A 130 -8.64 -10.61 -8.71
C LEU A 130 -9.50 -10.79 -9.96
N LEU A 131 -10.82 -10.71 -9.82
CA LEU A 131 -11.75 -11.06 -10.91
C LEU A 131 -12.09 -9.85 -11.80
N HIS A 132 -11.95 -8.63 -11.30
CA HIS A 132 -12.49 -7.44 -11.95
C HIS A 132 -11.51 -6.29 -12.15
N ASP A 133 -10.29 -6.31 -11.58
CA ASP A 133 -9.32 -5.23 -11.86
C ASP A 133 -8.94 -5.24 -13.35
N GLU A 134 -9.12 -4.10 -14.02
CA GLU A 134 -8.78 -3.90 -15.43
C GLU A 134 -7.31 -4.22 -15.73
N ASN A 135 -6.42 -3.98 -14.75
CA ASN A 135 -4.99 -4.09 -14.91
C ASN A 135 -4.52 -5.51 -14.56
N ARG A 136 -3.94 -6.19 -15.55
CA ARG A 136 -3.40 -7.54 -15.37
C ARG A 136 -2.39 -7.65 -14.23
N SER A 137 -1.56 -6.62 -13.98
CA SER A 137 -0.57 -6.64 -12.91
C SER A 137 -1.24 -6.59 -11.53
N GLY A 138 -2.34 -5.84 -11.42
CA GLY A 138 -3.18 -5.81 -10.22
C GLY A 138 -3.76 -7.19 -9.95
N ARG A 139 -4.46 -7.77 -10.93
CA ARG A 139 -5.01 -9.14 -10.82
C ARG A 139 -3.94 -10.17 -10.46
N GLN A 140 -2.75 -10.11 -11.09
CA GLN A 140 -1.64 -11.02 -10.80
C GLN A 140 -1.14 -10.90 -9.36
N GLN A 141 -0.99 -9.69 -8.82
CA GLN A 141 -0.60 -9.50 -7.42
C GLN A 141 -1.66 -10.07 -6.48
N THR A 142 -2.92 -9.78 -6.77
CA THR A 142 -4.06 -10.22 -5.97
C THR A 142 -4.21 -11.73 -5.96
N ALA A 143 -3.95 -12.42 -7.08
CA ALA A 143 -3.87 -13.88 -7.12
C ALA A 143 -2.85 -14.40 -6.11
N GLY A 144 -1.63 -13.85 -6.10
CA GLY A 144 -0.59 -14.27 -5.15
C GLY A 144 -0.92 -13.99 -3.68
N LEU A 145 -1.70 -12.94 -3.39
CA LEU A 145 -2.20 -12.67 -2.04
C LEU A 145 -3.29 -13.67 -1.64
N LEU A 146 -4.27 -13.89 -2.50
CA LEU A 146 -5.43 -14.75 -2.23
C LEU A 146 -5.05 -16.23 -2.12
N SER A 147 -4.00 -16.67 -2.83
CA SER A 147 -3.47 -18.05 -2.73
C SER A 147 -3.06 -18.43 -1.30
N LEU A 148 -2.79 -17.47 -0.41
CA LEU A 148 -2.45 -17.74 0.99
C LEU A 148 -3.66 -18.16 1.85
N SER A 149 -4.89 -17.96 1.36
CA SER A 149 -6.14 -18.23 2.08
C SER A 149 -6.95 -19.38 1.50
N VAL A 150 -6.53 -20.02 0.40
CA VAL A 150 -7.31 -21.08 -0.29
C VAL A 150 -7.56 -22.32 0.55
N LEU A 151 -6.71 -22.60 1.54
CA LEU A 151 -6.92 -23.73 2.47
C LEU A 151 -7.93 -23.41 3.58
N ARG A 152 -8.25 -22.12 3.78
CA ARG A 152 -9.12 -21.62 4.86
C ARG A 152 -10.43 -21.03 4.34
N SER A 153 -10.52 -20.68 3.06
CA SER A 153 -11.71 -20.12 2.42
C SER A 153 -12.00 -20.81 1.10
N GLU A 154 -13.19 -21.38 1.00
CA GLU A 154 -13.71 -22.01 -0.22
C GLU A 154 -13.96 -20.97 -1.32
N GLU A 155 -14.36 -19.75 -0.94
CA GLU A 155 -14.52 -18.62 -1.85
C GLU A 155 -13.19 -18.22 -2.49
N ALA A 156 -12.12 -18.15 -1.68
CA ALA A 156 -10.78 -17.90 -2.17
C ALA A 156 -10.31 -18.98 -3.15
N ALA A 157 -10.51 -20.26 -2.81
CA ALA A 157 -10.17 -21.38 -3.69
C ALA A 157 -10.95 -21.31 -5.03
N THR A 158 -12.25 -21.01 -4.97
CA THR A 158 -13.11 -20.86 -6.15
C THR A 158 -12.68 -19.70 -7.04
N ALA A 159 -12.32 -18.56 -6.44
CA ALA A 159 -11.86 -17.39 -7.17
C ALA A 159 -10.49 -17.64 -7.84
N ILE A 160 -9.55 -18.29 -7.15
CA ILE A 160 -8.26 -18.70 -7.73
C ILE A 160 -8.47 -19.66 -8.91
N MET A 161 -9.31 -20.69 -8.75
CA MET A 161 -9.64 -21.61 -9.85
C MET A 161 -10.28 -20.87 -11.04
N THR A 162 -11.15 -19.90 -10.76
CA THR A 162 -11.76 -19.06 -11.80
C THR A 162 -10.70 -18.26 -12.55
N ALA A 163 -9.76 -17.63 -11.84
CA ALA A 163 -8.66 -16.90 -12.45
C ALA A 163 -7.74 -17.82 -13.26
N TYR A 164 -7.40 -19.00 -12.74
CA TYR A 164 -6.61 -20.02 -13.45
C TYR A 164 -7.26 -20.43 -14.78
N CYS A 165 -8.57 -20.69 -14.79
CA CYS A 165 -9.26 -21.14 -16.00
C CYS A 165 -9.57 -20.00 -16.99
N LYS A 166 -9.89 -18.80 -16.49
CA LYS A 166 -10.58 -17.78 -17.30
C LYS A 166 -9.87 -16.43 -17.40
N ASP A 167 -8.83 -16.15 -16.61
CA ASP A 167 -8.13 -14.86 -16.74
C ASP A 167 -7.56 -14.73 -18.17
N PRO A 168 -7.78 -13.61 -18.86
CA PRO A 168 -7.30 -13.44 -20.23
C PRO A 168 -5.77 -13.50 -20.32
N HIS A 169 -5.06 -13.12 -19.25
CA HIS A 169 -3.61 -12.99 -19.28
C HIS A 169 -2.89 -14.22 -18.69
N PRO A 170 -1.97 -14.85 -19.43
CA PRO A 170 -1.29 -16.09 -18.99
C PRO A 170 -0.48 -15.92 -17.70
N SER A 171 0.05 -14.73 -17.42
CA SER A 171 0.80 -14.49 -16.17
C SER A 171 -0.09 -14.51 -14.92
N VAL A 172 -1.37 -14.16 -15.04
CA VAL A 172 -2.32 -14.26 -13.92
C VAL A 172 -2.67 -15.72 -13.71
N ARG A 173 -3.00 -16.44 -14.80
CA ARG A 173 -3.28 -17.89 -14.74
C ARG A 173 -2.14 -18.67 -14.10
N LYS A 174 -0.89 -18.38 -14.47
CA LYS A 174 0.29 -19.02 -13.88
C LYS A 174 0.44 -18.81 -12.37
N VAL A 175 0.04 -17.64 -11.85
CA VAL A 175 0.10 -17.37 -10.40
C VAL A 175 -1.07 -18.02 -9.66
N ALA A 176 -2.18 -18.25 -10.37
CA ALA A 176 -3.39 -18.90 -9.86
C ALA A 176 -3.38 -20.44 -9.99
N GLU A 177 -2.30 -21.02 -10.52
CA GLU A 177 -2.05 -22.47 -10.60
C GLU A 177 -1.71 -23.06 -9.23
#